data_AF-A0A642C5I8-F1
#
_entry.id   AF-A0A642C5I8-F1
#
_cell.length_a   1.000
_cell.length_b   1.000
_cell.length_c   1.000
_cell.angle_alpha   90.00
_cell.angle_beta   90.00
_cell.angle_gamma   90.00
#
_symmetry.space_group_name_H-M   'P 1'
#
loop_
_entity.id
_entity.type
_entity.pdbx_description
1 polymer ?
#
loop_
_entity_poly.entity_id
_entity_poly.type
_entity_poly.pdbx_seq_one_letter_code
_entity_poly.pdbx_strand_id
1 'polypeptide(L)'
;METSFIPLFAIIAVLIIAFLFASLPQVNHKTRYRVLYAIAIIMLLAVIPISEYMAGGIQNSSNNYLLVLIFDIAVGYFCMYIAALLKFNVLKRKNQALENALTEKQQENVAILLEHQNEKQQALRQRELEWLAGKIKMFTEEE
;
A
#
# COMPACT_ATOMS: atom_id res chain seq x y z
N MET A 1 7.64 -38.25 -28.24
CA MET A 1 6.45 -37.47 -27.89
C MET A 1 6.72 -36.80 -26.53
N GLU A 2 7.73 -35.94 -26.42
CA GLU A 2 8.20 -35.40 -25.11
C GLU A 2 8.68 -33.94 -25.14
N THR A 3 8.54 -33.22 -26.25
CA THR A 3 9.19 -31.90 -26.41
C THR A 3 8.29 -30.68 -26.14
N SER A 4 6.97 -30.86 -26.00
CA SER A 4 6.03 -29.72 -25.84
C SER A 4 5.72 -29.31 -24.40
N PHE A 5 6.15 -30.07 -23.38
CA PHE A 5 5.89 -29.72 -21.97
C PHE A 5 6.84 -28.62 -21.43
N ILE A 6 8.05 -28.52 -22.00
CA ILE A 6 9.09 -27.57 -21.63
C ILE A 6 8.66 -26.10 -21.84
N PRO A 7 8.05 -25.71 -22.99
CA PRO A 7 7.65 -24.31 -23.19
C PRO A 7 6.53 -23.87 -22.23
N LEU A 8 5.56 -24.73 -21.90
CA LEU A 8 4.47 -24.37 -20.98
C LEU A 8 4.97 -24.18 -19.55
N PHE A 9 5.83 -25.08 -19.05
CA PHE A 9 6.45 -24.92 -17.74
C PHE A 9 7.36 -23.69 -17.67
N ALA A 10 8.09 -23.38 -18.75
CA ALA A 10 8.91 -22.18 -18.82
C ALA A 10 8.06 -20.90 -18.75
N ILE A 11 6.92 -20.86 -19.46
CA ILE A 11 5.97 -19.73 -19.40
C ILE A 11 5.40 -19.57 -17.99
N ILE A 12 4.97 -20.67 -17.35
CA ILE A 12 4.47 -20.66 -15.97
C ILE A 12 5.55 -20.19 -14.99
N ALA A 13 6.78 -20.67 -15.12
CA ALA A 13 7.90 -20.25 -14.27
C ALA A 13 8.22 -18.75 -14.43
N VAL A 14 8.23 -18.24 -15.67
CA VAL A 14 8.41 -16.81 -15.93
C VAL A 14 7.28 -15.97 -15.33
N LEU A 15 6.04 -16.46 -15.38
CA LEU A 15 4.88 -15.80 -14.74
C LEU A 15 5.00 -15.76 -13.22
N ILE A 16 5.42 -16.86 -12.58
CA ILE A 16 5.65 -16.93 -11.12
C ILE A 16 6.78 -15.98 -10.71
N ILE A 17 7.89 -15.96 -11.45
CA ILE A 17 9.02 -15.08 -11.18
C ILE A 17 8.63 -13.61 -11.35
N ALA A 18 7.93 -13.25 -12.43
CA ALA A 18 7.44 -11.89 -12.65
C ALA A 18 6.48 -11.43 -11.54
N PHE A 19 5.67 -12.34 -11.02
CA PHE A 19 4.75 -12.07 -9.91
C PHE A 19 5.44 -11.89 -8.56
N LEU A 20 6.47 -12.69 -8.25
CA LEU A 20 7.35 -12.50 -7.10
C LEU A 20 8.00 -11.11 -7.16
N PHE A 21 8.48 -10.70 -8.34
CA PHE A 21 9.02 -9.36 -8.57
C PHE A 21 8.00 -8.24 -8.42
N ALA A 22 6.73 -8.44 -8.81
CA ALA A 22 5.66 -7.46 -8.58
C ALA A 22 5.25 -7.34 -7.11
N SER A 23 5.42 -8.42 -6.33
CA SER A 23 5.06 -8.48 -4.90
C SER A 23 6.13 -7.86 -3.99
N LEU A 24 7.37 -7.75 -4.48
CA LEU A 24 8.49 -7.15 -3.77
C LEU A 24 8.18 -5.69 -3.37
N PRO A 25 8.25 -5.32 -2.07
CA PRO A 25 7.89 -4.00 -1.55
C PRO A 25 8.75 -2.83 -2.06
N GLN A 26 9.79 -3.08 -2.85
CA GLN A 26 10.69 -2.07 -3.41
C GLN A 26 10.28 -1.50 -4.79
N VAL A 27 9.40 -2.16 -5.56
CA VAL A 27 9.03 -1.65 -6.89
C VAL A 27 8.01 -0.51 -6.80
N ASN A 28 8.20 0.56 -7.58
CA ASN A 28 7.32 1.73 -7.60
C ASN A 28 5.86 1.33 -7.90
N HIS A 29 4.89 1.92 -7.20
CA HIS A 29 3.46 1.61 -7.31
C HIS A 29 2.93 1.70 -8.76
N LYS A 30 3.46 2.63 -9.54
CA LYS A 30 3.12 2.82 -10.97
C LYS A 30 3.67 1.71 -11.86
N THR A 31 4.81 1.14 -11.50
CA THR A 31 5.43 0.05 -12.26
C THR A 31 4.76 -1.28 -11.93
N ARG A 32 4.43 -1.52 -10.65
CA ARG A 32 3.70 -2.74 -10.23
C ARG A 32 2.38 -2.89 -10.94
N TYR A 33 1.57 -1.84 -11.08
CA TYR A 33 0.27 -1.96 -11.74
C TYR A 33 0.43 -2.31 -13.24
N ARG A 34 1.41 -1.72 -13.93
CA ARG A 34 1.69 -2.04 -15.34
C ARG A 34 2.13 -3.47 -15.51
N VAL A 35 2.98 -3.95 -14.61
CA VAL A 35 3.45 -5.35 -14.62
C VAL A 35 2.29 -6.31 -14.32
N LEU A 36 1.46 -6.03 -13.32
CA LEU A 36 0.29 -6.86 -13.01
C LEU A 36 -0.72 -6.90 -14.17
N TYR A 37 -0.95 -5.77 -14.84
CA TYR A 37 -1.84 -5.71 -16.00
C TYR A 37 -1.26 -6.45 -17.21
N ALA A 38 0.05 -6.34 -17.45
CA ALA A 38 0.74 -7.09 -18.49
C ALA A 38 0.68 -8.61 -18.21
N ILE A 39 0.87 -9.04 -16.96
CA ILE A 39 0.73 -10.45 -16.55
C ILE A 39 -0.69 -10.94 -16.80
N ALA A 40 -1.71 -10.15 -16.45
CA ALA A 40 -3.11 -10.52 -16.70
C ALA A 40 -3.42 -10.69 -18.20
N ILE A 41 -2.88 -9.82 -19.06
CA ILE A 41 -3.02 -9.93 -20.52
C ILE A 41 -2.31 -11.20 -21.03
N ILE A 42 -1.09 -11.48 -20.56
CA ILE A 42 -0.35 -12.68 -20.96
C ILE A 42 -1.08 -13.96 -20.52
N MET A 43 -1.69 -13.96 -19.32
CA MET A 43 -2.53 -15.06 -18.85
C MET A 43 -3.73 -15.32 -19.77
N LEU A 44 -4.42 -14.26 -20.22
CA LEU A 44 -5.54 -14.38 -21.16
C LEU A 44 -5.08 -14.90 -22.53
N LEU A 45 -3.92 -14.46 -23.01
CA LEU A 45 -3.36 -14.91 -24.29
C LEU A 45 -2.84 -16.34 -24.23
N ALA A 46 -2.39 -16.82 -23.08
CA ALA A 46 -1.90 -18.19 -22.89
C ALA A 46 -3.00 -19.25 -22.94
N VAL A 47 -4.26 -18.88 -22.65
CA VAL A 47 -5.42 -19.79 -22.72
C VAL A 47 -5.67 -20.29 -24.16
N ILE A 48 -5.48 -19.43 -25.15
CA ILE A 48 -5.73 -19.73 -26.57
C ILE A 48 -4.82 -20.88 -27.09
N PRO A 49 -3.47 -20.81 -26.99
CA PRO A 49 -2.60 -21.88 -27.47
C PRO A 49 -2.75 -23.17 -26.65
N ILE A 50 -3.11 -23.08 -25.36
CA ILE A 50 -3.42 -24.26 -24.55
C ILE A 50 -4.68 -24.96 -25.10
N SER A 51 -5.73 -24.21 -25.43
CA SER A 51 -6.96 -24.75 -25.99
C SER A 51 -6.76 -25.40 -27.37
N GLU A 52 -5.90 -24.82 -28.22
CA GLU A 52 -5.59 -25.34 -29.56
C GLU A 52 -4.67 -26.58 -29.50
N TYR A 53 -3.69 -26.57 -28.59
CA TYR A 53 -2.83 -27.74 -28.32
C TYR A 53 -3.64 -28.97 -27.86
N MET A 54 -4.71 -28.74 -27.10
CA MET A 54 -5.61 -29.79 -26.63
C MET A 54 -6.49 -30.39 -27.74
N ALA A 55 -6.89 -29.58 -28.73
CA ALA A 55 -7.72 -30.01 -29.84
C ALA A 55 -6.95 -30.91 -30.85
N GLY A 56 -5.64 -30.75 -30.96
CA GLY A 56 -4.79 -31.55 -31.86
C GLY A 56 -4.33 -32.91 -31.29
N GLY A 57 -4.50 -33.16 -29.99
CA GLY A 57 -3.97 -34.35 -29.29
C GLY A 57 -5.03 -35.41 -28.98
N ILE A 58 -5.45 -36.18 -29.99
CA ILE A 58 -6.37 -37.32 -29.81
C ILE A 58 -5.60 -38.51 -29.18
N GLN A 59 -5.49 -38.56 -27.84
CA GLN A 59 -5.39 -39.85 -27.13
C GLN A 59 -5.69 -39.84 -25.61
N ASN A 60 -5.92 -38.71 -24.94
CA ASN A 60 -6.22 -38.73 -23.50
C ASN A 60 -7.09 -37.54 -23.02
N SER A 61 -8.26 -37.39 -23.65
CA SER A 61 -9.13 -36.20 -23.53
C SER A 61 -9.51 -35.83 -22.08
N SER A 62 -9.70 -36.81 -21.19
CA SER A 62 -10.07 -36.57 -19.79
C SER A 62 -8.94 -35.94 -18.97
N ASN A 63 -7.72 -36.47 -19.07
CA ASN A 63 -6.57 -35.98 -18.29
C ASN A 63 -6.12 -34.59 -18.76
N ASN A 64 -6.25 -34.35 -20.05
CA ASN A 64 -6.01 -33.07 -20.70
C ASN A 64 -7.05 -32.01 -20.27
N TYR A 65 -8.34 -32.35 -20.27
CA TYR A 65 -9.41 -31.48 -19.78
C TYR A 65 -9.24 -31.12 -18.30
N LEU A 66 -8.85 -32.08 -17.46
CA LEU A 66 -8.56 -31.84 -16.05
C LEU A 66 -7.43 -30.82 -15.86
N LEU A 67 -6.38 -30.90 -16.69
CA LEU A 67 -5.23 -29.99 -16.62
C LEU A 67 -5.61 -28.55 -16.99
N VAL A 68 -6.45 -28.37 -18.01
CA VAL A 68 -7.00 -27.05 -18.37
C VAL A 68 -7.91 -26.52 -17.28
N LEU A 69 -8.76 -27.36 -16.71
CA LEU A 69 -9.64 -26.96 -15.61
C LEU A 69 -8.83 -26.50 -14.38
N ILE A 70 -7.76 -27.21 -14.03
CA ILE A 70 -6.86 -26.83 -12.93
C ILE A 70 -6.16 -25.50 -13.24
N PHE A 71 -5.74 -25.29 -14.50
CA PHE A 71 -5.12 -24.05 -14.94
C PHE A 71 -6.11 -22.88 -14.85
N ASP A 72 -7.34 -23.03 -15.35
CA ASP A 72 -8.37 -22.00 -15.30
C ASP A 72 -8.77 -21.64 -13.86
N ILE A 73 -8.84 -22.64 -12.97
CA ILE A 73 -9.06 -22.42 -11.53
C ILE A 73 -7.89 -21.62 -10.92
N ALA A 74 -6.65 -22.00 -11.23
CA ALA A 74 -5.47 -21.29 -10.74
C ALA A 74 -5.42 -19.83 -11.23
N VAL A 75 -5.74 -19.59 -12.51
CA VAL A 75 -5.86 -18.25 -13.09
C VAL A 75 -7.01 -17.47 -12.42
N GLY A 76 -8.14 -18.11 -12.14
CA GLY A 76 -9.27 -17.51 -11.44
C GLY A 76 -8.92 -17.05 -10.02
N TYR A 77 -8.26 -17.90 -9.23
CA TYR A 77 -7.77 -17.54 -7.89
C TYR A 77 -6.76 -16.39 -7.95
N PHE A 78 -5.89 -16.40 -8.95
CA PHE A 78 -4.92 -15.34 -9.17
C PHE A 78 -5.61 -14.01 -9.48
N CYS A 79 -6.63 -14.02 -10.34
CA CYS A 79 -7.42 -12.84 -10.67
C CYS A 79 -8.09 -12.23 -9.42
N MET A 80 -8.70 -13.05 -8.57
CA MET A 80 -9.28 -12.61 -7.30
C MET A 80 -8.22 -12.02 -6.36
N TYR A 81 -7.03 -12.61 -6.30
CA TYR A 81 -5.92 -12.10 -5.49
C TYR A 81 -5.45 -10.71 -5.95
N ILE A 82 -5.31 -10.49 -7.25
CA ILE A 82 -4.97 -9.17 -7.79
C ILE A 82 -6.03 -8.12 -7.44
N ALA A 83 -7.32 -8.47 -7.50
CA ALA A 83 -8.41 -7.57 -7.12
C ALA A 83 -8.33 -7.18 -5.62
N ALA A 84 -8.02 -8.14 -4.75
CA ALA A 84 -7.82 -7.90 -3.32
C ALA A 84 -6.60 -6.99 -3.06
N LEU A 85 -5.50 -7.21 -3.77
CA LEU A 85 -4.31 -6.35 -3.69
C LEU A 85 -4.57 -4.92 -4.16
N LEU A 86 -5.34 -4.72 -5.23
CA LEU A 86 -5.76 -3.39 -5.67
C LEU A 86 -6.56 -2.68 -4.56
N LYS A 87 -7.51 -3.38 -3.95
CA LYS A 87 -8.33 -2.85 -2.85
C LYS A 87 -7.48 -2.49 -1.63
N PHE A 88 -6.54 -3.36 -1.25
CA PHE A 88 -5.61 -3.11 -0.13
C PHE A 88 -4.74 -1.87 -0.37
N ASN A 89 -4.25 -1.65 -1.59
CA ASN A 89 -3.45 -0.47 -1.93
C ASN A 89 -4.23 0.85 -1.89
N VAL A 90 -5.51 0.83 -2.27
CA VAL A 90 -6.40 1.99 -2.11
C VAL A 90 -6.64 2.27 -0.63
N LEU A 91 -6.87 1.22 0.16
CA LEU A 91 -7.02 1.33 1.61
C LEU A 91 -5.76 1.93 2.26
N LYS A 92 -4.57 1.44 1.88
CA LYS A 92 -3.30 1.97 2.40
C LYS A 92 -3.12 3.46 2.13
N ARG A 93 -3.46 3.94 0.93
CA ARG A 93 -3.42 5.37 0.60
C ARG A 93 -4.39 6.20 1.45
N LYS A 94 -5.62 5.70 1.63
CA LYS A 94 -6.60 6.36 2.50
C LYS A 94 -6.13 6.39 3.95
N ASN A 95 -5.51 5.31 4.42
CA ASN A 95 -5.00 5.23 5.78
C ASN A 95 -3.84 6.22 6.00
N GLN A 96 -2.93 6.35 5.03
CA GLN A 96 -1.84 7.32 5.10
C GLN A 96 -2.33 8.78 5.08
N ALA A 97 -3.36 9.09 4.29
CA ALA A 97 -3.98 10.42 4.31
C ALA A 97 -4.65 10.71 5.67
N LEU A 98 -5.25 9.70 6.29
CA LEU A 98 -5.86 9.80 7.61
C LEU A 98 -4.81 9.98 8.71
N GLU A 99 -3.70 9.24 8.66
CA GLU A 99 -2.57 9.41 9.59
C GLU A 99 -2.00 10.82 9.51
N ASN A 100 -1.77 11.35 8.30
CA ASN A 100 -1.27 12.71 8.12
C ASN A 100 -2.25 13.76 8.70
N ALA A 101 -3.54 13.64 8.41
CA ALA A 101 -4.55 14.54 8.96
C ALA A 101 -4.65 14.45 10.49
N LEU A 102 -4.47 13.26 11.06
CA LEU A 102 -4.45 13.05 12.51
C LEU A 102 -3.20 13.67 13.14
N THR A 103 -2.03 13.54 12.50
CA THR A 103 -0.78 14.16 12.96
C THR A 103 -0.86 15.68 12.91
N GLU A 104 -1.42 16.27 11.86
CA GLU A 104 -1.66 17.72 11.78
C GLU A 104 -2.58 18.19 12.92
N LYS A 105 -3.70 17.49 13.15
CA LYS A 105 -4.61 17.82 14.25
C LYS A 105 -3.97 17.68 15.63
N GLN A 106 -3.12 16.67 15.83
CA GLN A 106 -2.35 16.52 17.06
C GLN A 106 -1.36 17.67 17.24
N GLN A 107 -0.64 18.04 16.17
CA GLN A 107 0.34 19.12 16.20
C GLN A 107 -0.32 20.49 16.48
N GLU A 108 -1.48 20.76 15.88
CA GLU A 108 -2.29 21.95 16.18
C GLU A 108 -2.72 21.99 17.65
N ASN A 109 -3.26 20.89 18.19
CA ASN A 109 -3.69 20.84 19.59
C ASN A 109 -2.52 21.03 20.56
N VAL A 110 -1.35 20.47 20.28
CA VAL A 110 -0.14 20.67 21.09
C VAL A 110 0.32 22.13 21.01
N ALA A 111 0.29 22.75 19.83
CA ALA A 111 0.66 24.15 19.66
C ALA A 111 -0.28 25.10 20.45
N ILE A 112 -1.60 24.90 20.37
CA ILE A 112 -2.59 25.70 21.09
C ILE A 112 -2.43 25.52 22.61
N LEU A 113 -2.19 24.30 23.10
CA LEU A 113 -1.93 24.05 24.52
C LEU A 113 -0.67 24.76 25.00
N LEU A 114 0.40 24.74 24.20
CA LEU A 114 1.66 25.39 24.53
C LEU A 114 1.50 26.92 24.58
N GLU A 115 0.80 27.50 23.61
CA GLU A 115 0.51 28.94 23.55
C GLU A 115 -0.31 29.38 24.75
N HIS A 116 -1.37 28.63 25.10
CA HIS A 116 -2.20 28.91 26.26
C HIS A 116 -1.42 28.83 27.59
N GLN A 117 -0.47 27.89 27.73
CA GLN A 117 0.42 27.83 28.89
C GLN A 117 1.38 29.02 28.93
N ASN A 118 1.91 29.41 27.78
CA ASN A 118 2.84 30.54 27.67
C ASN A 118 2.15 31.86 28.05
N GLU A 119 0.93 32.11 27.58
CA GLU A 119 0.12 33.27 27.96
C GLU A 119 -0.10 33.34 29.48
N LYS A 120 -0.42 32.21 30.12
CA LYS A 120 -0.56 32.14 31.59
C LYS A 120 0.74 32.46 32.31
N GLN A 121 1.86 31.92 31.84
CA GLN A 121 3.19 32.21 32.41
C GLN A 121 3.57 33.68 32.24
N GLN A 122 3.27 34.27 31.09
CA GLN A 122 3.54 35.67 30.82
C GLN A 122 2.69 36.59 31.69
N ALA A 123 1.40 36.28 31.88
CA ALA A 123 0.52 37.04 32.77
C ALA A 123 0.94 36.96 34.24
N LEU A 124 1.47 35.81 34.69
CA LEU A 124 2.05 35.66 36.03
C LEU A 124 3.33 36.50 36.17
N ARG A 125 4.26 36.40 35.21
CA ARG A 125 5.50 37.19 35.21
C ARG A 125 5.23 38.69 35.20
N GLN A 126 4.22 39.14 34.44
CA GLN A 126 3.80 40.54 34.40
C GLN A 126 3.31 41.01 35.78
N ARG A 127 2.46 40.22 36.45
CA ARG A 127 1.99 40.52 37.82
C ARG A 127 3.11 40.53 38.84
N GLU A 128 4.08 39.62 38.73
CA GLU A 128 5.27 39.64 39.61
C GLU A 128 6.10 40.90 39.38
N LEU A 129 6.30 41.32 38.14
CA LEU A 129 7.03 42.55 37.81
C LEU A 129 6.30 43.80 38.34
N GLU A 130 4.98 43.88 38.16
CA GLU A 130 4.15 44.97 38.70
C GLU A 130 4.17 44.99 40.23
N TRP A 131 4.09 43.82 40.87
CA TRP A 131 4.18 43.69 42.32
C TRP A 131 5.56 44.13 42.84
N LEU A 132 6.65 43.70 42.19
CA LEU A 132 8.01 44.12 42.54
C LEU A 132 8.19 45.63 42.34
N ALA A 133 7.70 46.19 41.24
CA ALA A 133 7.76 47.63 40.97
C ALA A 133 6.99 48.44 42.03
N GLY A 134 5.79 47.99 42.41
CA GLY A 134 5.02 48.59 43.49
C GLY A 134 5.73 48.54 44.84
N LYS A 135 6.39 47.40 45.13
CA LYS A 135 7.18 47.23 46.35
C LYS A 135 8.39 48.18 46.40
N ILE A 136 9.14 48.30 45.30
CA ILE A 136 10.29 49.23 45.22
C ILE A 136 9.83 50.68 45.40
N LYS A 137 8.72 51.08 44.78
CA LYS A 137 8.16 52.43 44.92
C LYS A 137 7.84 52.78 46.38
N MET A 138 7.17 51.88 47.10
CA MET A 138 6.89 52.04 48.53
C MET A 138 8.16 52.27 49.36
N PHE A 139 9.25 51.58 49.06
CA PHE A 139 10.53 51.77 49.75
C PHE A 139 11.25 53.08 49.39
N THR A 140 10.90 53.73 48.27
CA THR A 140 11.55 54.97 47.82
C THR A 140 10.79 56.23 48.26
N GLU A 141 9.52 56.11 48.66
CA GLU A 141 8.69 57.20 49.22
C GLU A 141 8.82 57.34 50.76
N GLU A 142 9.48 56.40 51.44
CA GLU A 142 9.73 56.43 52.89
C GLU A 142 11.11 57.01 53.29
N GLU A 143 11.92 57.50 52.34
CA GLU A 143 13.12 58.32 52.59
C GLU A 143 12.80 59.83 52.56
#